data_AF-A0A1Y1K9J1-F1
#
_entry.id   AF-A0A1Y1K9J1-F1
#
_cell.length_a   1.000
_cell.length_b   1.000
_cell.length_c   1.000
_cell.angle_alpha   90.00
_cell.angle_beta   90.00
_cell.angle_gamma   90.00
#
_symmetry.space_group_name_H-M   'P 1'
#
loop_
_entity.id
_entity.type
_entity.pdbx_description
1 polymer ?
#
loop_
_entity_poly.entity_id
_entity_poly.type
_entity_poly.pdbx_seq_one_letter_code
_entity_poly.pdbx_strand_id
1 'polypeptide(L)'
;MKPPKYFLFLVNLLYSAECLKILAVFPYTARSHAVTYIPLLEKLRESGHELRLAAFFSLKYRHADDIKLLIPPNSEIVIELDSLVGSRFEQLYLAHFLHSEIANKRCDFLLSSKAFGELLKSNETYDVILTEHFTTSCHISPLVEKHQTPFIVIHTNALMAWAAPWVDVPYNPAYMPVLFLDFPLRMNFWKRLDSLVMWIYVHVHYYLVIAAQDDSFLKNPKGIISHELMQNASLILTNSHFTYHIPRPLVPRTVEVAGMHIEACQQLPKHIDKWINESKHGVIYFSLG
;
A
#
# COMPACT_ATOMS: atom_id res chain seq x y z
N MET A 1 42.30 -9.02 -33.87
CA MET A 1 42.28 -7.60 -33.43
C MET A 1 41.46 -7.53 -32.16
N LYS A 2 42.04 -7.09 -31.02
CA LYS A 2 41.30 -6.94 -29.77
C LYS A 2 40.40 -5.70 -29.90
N PRO A 3 39.10 -5.75 -29.55
CA PRO A 3 38.26 -4.57 -29.59
C PRO A 3 38.88 -3.48 -28.68
N PRO A 4 38.88 -2.20 -29.10
CA PRO A 4 39.44 -1.14 -28.30
C PRO A 4 38.69 -1.06 -26.97
N LYS A 5 39.42 -0.97 -25.84
CA LYS A 5 38.84 -0.88 -24.49
C LYS A 5 37.75 0.20 -24.36
N TYR A 6 37.83 1.24 -25.19
CA TYR A 6 36.85 2.33 -25.28
C TYR A 6 35.49 1.90 -25.87
N PHE A 7 35.46 0.90 -26.76
CA PHE A 7 34.22 0.37 -27.33
C PHE A 7 33.41 -0.40 -26.29
N LEU A 8 34.08 -1.23 -25.47
CA LEU A 8 33.44 -1.90 -24.33
C LEU A 8 32.93 -0.91 -23.27
N PHE A 9 33.66 0.19 -23.03
CA PHE A 9 33.22 1.23 -22.08
C PHE A 9 31.99 1.99 -22.59
N LEU A 10 31.95 2.34 -23.88
CA LEU A 10 30.80 2.98 -24.53
C LEU A 10 29.57 2.05 -24.61
N VAL A 11 29.76 0.76 -24.86
CA VAL A 11 28.66 -0.23 -24.84
C VAL A 11 28.12 -0.42 -23.42
N ASN A 12 28.97 -0.40 -22.38
CA ASN A 12 28.50 -0.43 -20.98
C ASN A 12 27.76 0.86 -20.59
N LEU A 13 28.16 2.03 -21.09
CA LEU A 13 27.45 3.29 -20.90
C LEU A 13 26.07 3.31 -21.59
N LEU A 14 25.95 2.66 -22.75
CA LEU A 14 24.68 2.49 -23.46
C LEU A 14 23.75 1.45 -22.82
N TYR A 15 24.28 0.57 -21.96
CA TYR A 15 23.54 -0.50 -21.28
C TYR A 15 23.01 -0.13 -19.88
N SER A 16 23.15 1.10 -19.40
CA SER A 16 22.89 1.42 -17.98
C SER A 16 21.93 2.59 -17.72
N ALA A 17 20.96 2.80 -18.60
CA ALA A 17 19.75 3.55 -18.25
C ALA A 17 18.53 2.90 -18.90
N GLU A 18 18.11 1.74 -18.39
CA GLU A 18 16.78 1.21 -18.71
C GLU A 18 15.72 2.13 -18.09
N CYS A 19 15.28 3.12 -18.88
CA CYS A 19 14.19 4.00 -18.53
C CYS A 19 12.86 3.26 -18.76
N LEU A 20 12.33 2.67 -17.69
CA LEU A 20 10.97 2.15 -17.68
C LEU A 20 9.91 3.26 -17.79
N LYS A 21 8.85 3.00 -18.55
CA LYS A 21 7.60 3.75 -18.54
C LYS A 21 6.66 3.15 -17.50
N ILE A 22 6.43 3.89 -16.42
CA ILE A 22 5.76 3.44 -15.20
C ILE A 22 4.40 4.12 -15.07
N LEU A 23 3.35 3.32 -14.90
CA LEU A 23 2.05 3.83 -14.45
C LEU A 23 1.92 3.66 -12.93
N ALA A 24 1.88 4.76 -12.20
CA ALA A 24 1.70 4.78 -10.76
C ALA A 24 0.25 5.15 -10.41
N VAL A 25 -0.56 4.21 -9.90
CA VAL A 25 -1.96 4.47 -9.50
C VAL A 25 -2.14 4.29 -8.00
N PHE A 26 -2.38 5.40 -7.30
CA PHE A 26 -2.48 5.44 -5.84
C PHE A 26 -3.79 6.13 -5.43
N PRO A 27 -4.91 5.38 -5.36
CA PRO A 27 -6.24 5.94 -5.13
C PRO A 27 -6.55 6.15 -3.64
N TYR A 28 -5.57 6.00 -2.75
CA TYR A 28 -5.78 6.21 -1.32
C TYR A 28 -5.64 7.70 -0.97
N THR A 29 -6.67 8.26 -0.33
CA THR A 29 -6.74 9.71 -0.03
C THR A 29 -5.98 10.10 1.23
N ALA A 30 -5.71 9.14 2.12
CA ALA A 30 -5.08 9.41 3.41
C ALA A 30 -3.60 9.76 3.25
N ARG A 31 -3.18 10.89 3.85
CA ARG A 31 -1.79 11.37 3.79
C ARG A 31 -0.79 10.35 4.32
N SER A 32 -1.13 9.63 5.40
CA SER A 32 -0.28 8.59 6.00
C SER A 32 0.08 7.45 5.02
N HIS A 33 -0.78 7.21 4.03
CA HIS A 33 -0.49 6.25 2.97
C HIS A 33 0.47 6.86 1.95
N ALA A 34 0.13 8.04 1.43
CA ALA A 34 0.92 8.75 0.42
C ALA A 34 2.39 8.93 0.83
N VAL A 35 2.64 9.36 2.08
CA VAL A 35 4.01 9.58 2.56
C VAL A 35 4.88 8.32 2.52
N THR A 36 4.29 7.13 2.62
CA THR A 36 5.02 5.86 2.66
C THR A 36 5.74 5.56 1.34
N TYR A 37 5.18 5.96 0.20
CA TYR A 37 5.71 5.63 -1.13
C TYR A 37 6.07 6.85 -1.98
N ILE A 38 5.76 8.09 -1.57
CA ILE A 38 6.25 9.31 -2.25
C ILE A 38 7.76 9.25 -2.52
N PRO A 39 8.63 8.88 -1.55
CA PRO A 39 10.07 8.86 -1.80
C PRO A 39 10.49 7.83 -2.84
N LEU A 40 9.79 6.68 -2.93
CA LEU A 40 10.02 5.70 -3.99
C LEU A 40 9.67 6.30 -5.36
N LEU A 41 8.50 6.93 -5.49
CA LEU A 41 8.03 7.52 -6.74
C LEU A 41 8.93 8.68 -7.20
N GLU A 42 9.36 9.53 -6.26
CA GLU A 42 10.32 10.60 -6.52
C GLU A 42 11.66 10.04 -6.94
N LYS A 43 12.14 8.98 -6.26
CA LYS A 43 13.41 8.38 -6.62
C LYS A 43 13.41 7.70 -7.99
N LEU A 44 12.29 7.08 -8.37
CA LEU A 44 12.10 6.52 -9.71
C LEU A 44 12.18 7.62 -10.77
N ARG A 45 11.54 8.77 -10.55
CA ARG A 45 11.66 9.94 -11.45
C ARG A 45 13.07 10.47 -11.53
N GLU A 46 13.74 10.66 -10.40
CA GLU A 46 15.14 11.14 -10.35
C GLU A 46 16.10 10.18 -11.05
N SER A 47 15.79 8.89 -11.05
CA SER A 47 16.59 7.86 -11.73
C SER A 47 16.34 7.81 -13.24
N GLY A 48 15.45 8.67 -13.75
CA GLY A 48 15.21 8.86 -15.18
C GLY A 48 14.02 8.09 -15.73
N HIS A 49 13.24 7.37 -14.93
CA HIS A 49 12.04 6.65 -15.38
C HIS A 49 10.91 7.60 -15.81
N GLU A 50 10.19 7.25 -16.88
CA GLU A 50 8.97 7.96 -17.30
C GLU A 50 7.80 7.54 -16.39
N LEU A 51 7.58 8.27 -15.30
CA LEU A 51 6.54 7.95 -14.32
C LEU A 51 5.32 8.84 -14.51
N ARG A 52 4.19 8.24 -14.91
CA ARG A 52 2.87 8.88 -14.93
C ARG A 52 2.12 8.56 -13.64
N LEU A 53 1.80 9.58 -12.85
CA LEU A 53 1.09 9.41 -11.58
C LEU A 53 -0.42 9.64 -11.74
N ALA A 54 -1.24 8.74 -11.24
CA ALA A 54 -2.68 8.92 -11.02
C ALA A 54 -2.99 8.80 -9.52
N ALA A 55 -3.16 9.94 -8.84
CA ALA A 55 -3.32 9.97 -7.39
C ALA A 55 -4.04 11.24 -6.88
N PHE A 56 -4.42 11.24 -5.60
CA PHE A 56 -5.01 12.41 -4.91
C PHE A 56 -3.97 13.41 -4.38
N PHE A 57 -2.69 13.03 -4.40
CA PHE A 57 -1.56 13.87 -4.00
C PHE A 57 -0.70 14.23 -5.22
N SER A 58 0.35 15.01 -4.99
CA SER A 58 1.35 15.33 -6.01
C SER A 58 2.75 15.10 -5.47
N LEU A 59 3.66 14.68 -6.34
CA LEU A 59 5.09 14.67 -6.04
C LEU A 59 5.66 16.09 -6.08
N LYS A 60 6.84 16.28 -5.49
CA LYS A 60 7.58 17.55 -5.50
C LYS A 60 7.79 18.10 -6.92
N TYR A 61 8.18 17.22 -7.84
CA TYR A 61 8.31 17.56 -9.26
C TYR A 61 7.13 16.95 -10.02
N ARG A 62 6.17 17.79 -10.39
CA ARG A 62 5.01 17.40 -11.20
C ARG A 62 5.41 17.21 -12.66
N HIS A 63 4.94 16.12 -13.26
CA HIS A 63 4.98 15.96 -14.71
C HIS A 63 3.67 16.49 -15.32
N ALA A 64 3.72 16.95 -16.58
CA ALA A 64 2.53 17.47 -17.25
C ALA A 64 1.42 16.41 -17.42
N ASP A 65 1.83 15.15 -17.56
CA ASP A 65 0.93 14.01 -17.79
C ASP A 65 0.36 13.38 -16.50
N ASP A 66 0.72 13.94 -15.34
CA ASP A 66 0.19 13.49 -14.05
C ASP A 66 -1.32 13.73 -13.96
N ILE A 67 -2.04 12.68 -13.59
CA ILE A 67 -3.48 12.68 -13.39
C ILE A 67 -3.77 12.97 -11.92
N LYS A 68 -4.32 14.17 -11.66
CA LYS A 68 -4.85 14.50 -10.35
C LYS A 68 -6.25 13.92 -10.18
N LEU A 69 -6.38 12.90 -9.34
CA LEU A 69 -7.68 12.39 -8.91
C LEU A 69 -8.34 13.40 -7.96
N LEU A 70 -9.66 13.56 -8.09
CA LEU A 70 -10.43 14.51 -7.31
C LEU A 70 -11.41 13.77 -6.41
N ILE A 71 -11.41 14.14 -5.13
CA ILE A 71 -12.43 13.67 -4.18
C ILE A 71 -13.70 14.48 -4.48
N PRO A 72 -14.85 13.82 -4.70
CA PRO A 72 -16.11 14.54 -4.84
C PRO A 72 -16.38 15.48 -3.65
N PRO A 73 -17.02 16.64 -3.87
CA PRO A 73 -17.39 17.52 -2.76
C PRO A 73 -18.26 16.79 -1.72
N ASN A 74 -18.05 17.06 -0.43
CA ASN A 74 -18.77 16.46 0.69
C ASN A 74 -18.61 14.92 0.82
N SER A 75 -17.56 14.36 0.24
CA SER A 75 -17.33 12.92 0.24
C SER A 75 -16.03 12.50 0.93
N GLU A 76 -15.40 13.43 1.65
CA GLU A 76 -14.27 13.12 2.54
C GLU A 76 -14.73 12.19 3.66
N ILE A 77 -13.97 11.13 3.88
CA ILE A 77 -14.22 10.19 4.97
C ILE A 77 -13.30 10.59 6.11
N VAL A 78 -13.88 11.25 7.11
CA VAL A 78 -13.19 11.54 8.37
C VAL A 78 -13.34 10.31 9.25
N ILE A 79 -12.22 9.66 9.54
CA ILE A 79 -12.17 8.57 10.52
C ILE A 79 -11.89 9.21 11.88
N GLU A 80 -12.92 9.40 12.68
CA GLU A 80 -12.74 9.81 14.08
C GLU A 80 -12.32 8.57 14.88
N LEU A 81 -11.03 8.42 15.17
CA LEU A 81 -10.56 7.32 16.02
C LEU A 81 -11.21 7.33 17.41
N ASP A 82 -11.61 8.51 17.88
CA ASP A 82 -12.35 8.71 19.14
C ASP A 82 -13.76 8.05 19.13
N SER A 83 -14.24 7.61 17.95
CA SER A 83 -15.47 6.81 17.85
C SER A 83 -15.25 5.33 18.19
N LEU A 84 -14.00 4.85 18.26
CA LEU A 84 -13.65 3.47 18.64
C LEU A 84 -13.70 3.28 20.17
N VAL A 85 -14.86 3.55 20.77
CA VAL A 85 -15.13 3.37 22.19
C VAL A 85 -16.06 2.17 22.38
N GLY A 86 -15.86 1.42 23.46
CA GLY A 86 -16.72 0.30 23.82
C GLY A 86 -15.95 -1.01 23.98
N SER A 87 -16.68 -2.12 23.98
CA SER A 87 -16.11 -3.45 24.02
C SER A 87 -15.26 -3.74 22.78
N ARG A 88 -14.37 -4.73 22.88
CA ARG A 88 -13.57 -5.20 21.75
C ARG A 88 -14.43 -5.56 20.53
N PHE A 89 -15.60 -6.14 20.74
CA PHE A 89 -16.50 -6.53 19.66
C PHE A 89 -17.08 -5.30 18.93
N GLU A 90 -17.47 -4.27 19.68
CA GLU A 90 -17.97 -3.02 19.11
C GLU A 90 -16.88 -2.28 18.32
N GLN A 91 -15.67 -2.19 18.88
CA GLN A 91 -14.52 -1.60 18.19
C GLN A 91 -14.18 -2.37 16.90
N LEU A 92 -14.20 -3.71 16.96
CA LEU A 92 -13.94 -4.55 15.79
C LEU A 92 -15.01 -4.37 14.72
N TYR A 93 -16.28 -4.40 15.11
CA TYR A 93 -17.41 -4.21 14.22
C TYR A 93 -17.35 -2.83 13.56
N LEU A 94 -17.12 -1.78 14.33
CA LEU A 94 -17.00 -0.41 13.81
C LEU A 94 -15.79 -0.28 12.88
N ALA A 95 -14.63 -0.82 13.26
CA ALA A 95 -13.44 -0.79 12.42
C ALA A 95 -13.68 -1.51 11.07
N HIS A 96 -14.33 -2.67 11.07
CA HIS A 96 -14.63 -3.44 9.85
C HIS A 96 -15.73 -2.78 9.01
N PHE A 97 -16.74 -2.20 9.65
CA PHE A 97 -17.79 -1.42 8.98
C PHE A 97 -17.17 -0.20 8.28
N LEU A 98 -16.38 0.60 9.00
CA LEU A 98 -15.67 1.74 8.45
C LEU A 98 -14.74 1.30 7.32
N HIS A 99 -13.96 0.24 7.52
CA HIS A 99 -13.08 -0.33 6.49
C HIS A 99 -13.85 -0.66 5.20
N SER A 100 -15.03 -1.28 5.32
CA SER A 100 -15.91 -1.61 4.18
C SER A 100 -16.52 -0.37 3.52
N GLU A 101 -17.05 0.55 4.31
CA GLU A 101 -17.63 1.79 3.78
C GLU A 101 -16.57 2.63 3.04
N ILE A 102 -15.37 2.68 3.60
CA ILE A 102 -14.20 3.32 3.01
C ILE A 102 -13.81 2.65 1.69
N ALA A 103 -13.72 1.32 1.66
CA ALA A 103 -13.47 0.57 0.43
C ALA A 103 -14.50 0.92 -0.66
N ASN A 104 -15.79 0.84 -0.32
CA ASN A 104 -16.89 1.03 -1.25
C ASN A 104 -16.94 2.42 -1.86
N LYS A 105 -16.91 3.46 -1.01
CA LYS A 105 -16.93 4.84 -1.47
C LYS A 105 -15.74 5.14 -2.38
N ARG A 106 -14.56 4.58 -2.07
CA ARG A 106 -13.36 4.78 -2.89
C ARG A 106 -13.47 4.12 -4.25
N CYS A 107 -13.97 2.89 -4.30
CA CYS A 107 -14.23 2.21 -5.57
C CYS A 107 -15.22 3.00 -6.41
N ASP A 108 -16.32 3.44 -5.80
CA ASP A 108 -17.32 4.24 -6.49
C ASP A 108 -16.72 5.55 -7.03
N PHE A 109 -15.95 6.30 -6.22
CA PHE A 109 -15.33 7.55 -6.64
C PHE A 109 -14.30 7.36 -7.74
N LEU A 110 -13.47 6.32 -7.64
CA LEU A 110 -12.44 6.06 -8.63
C LEU A 110 -13.03 5.55 -9.94
N LEU A 111 -13.92 4.55 -9.90
CA LEU A 111 -14.51 3.96 -11.10
C LEU A 111 -15.46 4.94 -11.81
N SER A 112 -16.10 5.86 -11.06
CA SER A 112 -16.90 6.95 -11.62
C SER A 112 -16.06 8.15 -12.08
N SER A 113 -14.75 8.17 -11.78
CA SER A 113 -13.87 9.28 -12.16
C SER A 113 -13.68 9.31 -13.67
N LYS A 114 -13.99 10.46 -14.29
CA LYS A 114 -13.69 10.72 -15.70
C LYS A 114 -12.21 10.50 -16.01
N ALA A 115 -11.32 10.95 -15.12
CA ALA A 115 -9.88 10.85 -15.31
C ALA A 115 -9.39 9.40 -15.28
N PHE A 116 -9.94 8.57 -14.38
CA PHE A 116 -9.62 7.14 -14.35
C PHE A 116 -10.21 6.40 -15.56
N GLY A 117 -11.45 6.73 -15.96
CA GLY A 117 -12.05 6.21 -17.17
C GLY A 117 -11.29 6.57 -18.45
N GLU A 118 -10.71 7.78 -18.52
CA GLU A 118 -9.84 8.21 -19.63
C GLU A 118 -8.50 7.45 -19.62
N LEU A 119 -7.89 7.24 -18.45
CA LEU A 119 -6.71 6.40 -18.30
C LEU A 119 -6.94 4.99 -18.86
N LEU A 120 -8.07 4.36 -18.50
CA LEU A 120 -8.43 3.03 -19.00
C LEU A 120 -8.79 3.01 -20.50
N LYS A 121 -9.22 4.13 -21.07
CA LYS A 121 -9.49 4.24 -22.51
C LYS A 121 -8.25 4.54 -23.34
N SER A 122 -7.21 5.11 -22.74
CA SER A 122 -5.95 5.42 -23.42
C SER A 122 -5.33 4.17 -24.05
N ASN A 123 -4.63 4.35 -25.17
CA ASN A 123 -3.83 3.30 -25.81
C ASN A 123 -2.35 3.37 -25.40
N GLU A 124 -2.03 4.13 -24.36
CA GLU A 124 -0.70 4.15 -23.79
C GLU A 124 -0.35 2.80 -23.16
N THR A 125 0.87 2.37 -23.41
CA THR A 125 1.48 1.16 -22.85
C THR A 125 2.47 1.55 -21.76
N TYR A 126 2.65 0.65 -20.80
CA TYR A 126 3.58 0.82 -19.68
C TYR A 126 4.38 -0.47 -19.53
N ASP A 127 5.58 -0.38 -18.97
CA ASP A 127 6.43 -1.54 -18.68
C ASP A 127 6.08 -2.18 -17.33
N VAL A 128 5.59 -1.35 -16.39
CA VAL A 128 5.16 -1.80 -15.06
C VAL A 128 4.09 -0.86 -14.49
N ILE A 129 3.15 -1.45 -13.74
CA ILE A 129 2.17 -0.70 -12.93
C ILE A 129 2.61 -0.75 -11.47
N LEU A 130 2.69 0.41 -10.82
CA LEU A 130 2.86 0.52 -9.36
C LEU A 130 1.53 0.95 -8.76
N THR A 131 1.05 0.22 -7.76
CA THR A 131 -0.22 0.56 -7.13
C THR A 131 -0.27 0.20 -5.67
N GLU A 132 -1.10 0.90 -4.90
CA GLU A 132 -1.36 0.56 -3.51
C GLU A 132 -2.52 -0.42 -3.37
N HIS A 133 -2.37 -1.37 -2.44
CA HIS A 133 -3.49 -2.14 -1.90
C HIS A 133 -3.57 -1.93 -0.38
N PHE A 134 -4.78 -1.61 0.11
CA PHE A 134 -5.05 -1.53 1.54
C PHE A 134 -6.41 -2.15 1.90
N THR A 135 -7.51 -1.47 1.56
CA THR A 135 -8.87 -1.95 1.87
C THR A 135 -9.60 -2.59 0.70
N THR A 136 -9.18 -2.31 -0.55
CA THR A 136 -9.87 -2.75 -1.77
C THR A 136 -8.87 -2.89 -2.91
N SER A 137 -9.22 -3.74 -3.87
CA SER A 137 -8.50 -4.05 -5.09
C SER A 137 -9.24 -3.63 -6.37
N CYS A 138 -10.38 -2.94 -6.26
CA CYS A 138 -11.28 -2.63 -7.38
C CYS A 138 -10.64 -1.84 -8.54
N HIS A 139 -9.56 -1.10 -8.28
CA HIS A 139 -8.82 -0.39 -9.33
C HIS A 139 -7.80 -1.26 -10.06
N ILE A 140 -7.32 -2.33 -9.43
CA ILE A 140 -6.24 -3.17 -9.93
C ILE A 140 -6.73 -4.01 -11.10
N SER A 141 -7.90 -4.64 -10.98
CA SER A 141 -8.49 -5.46 -12.05
C SER A 141 -8.62 -4.75 -13.40
N PRO A 142 -9.27 -3.58 -13.50
CA PRO A 142 -9.39 -2.90 -14.79
C PRO A 142 -8.04 -2.42 -15.34
N LEU A 143 -7.09 -2.05 -14.47
CA LEU A 143 -5.74 -1.66 -14.90
C LEU A 143 -4.97 -2.84 -15.50
N VAL A 144 -4.95 -3.98 -14.81
CA VAL A 144 -4.24 -5.18 -15.28
C VAL A 144 -4.91 -5.75 -16.53
N GLU A 145 -6.24 -5.77 -16.58
CA GLU A 145 -6.96 -6.21 -17.79
C GLU A 145 -6.69 -5.29 -18.99
N LYS A 146 -6.62 -3.98 -18.77
CA LYS A 146 -6.40 -3.01 -19.84
C LYS A 146 -4.97 -3.05 -20.38
N HIS A 147 -3.98 -3.05 -19.50
CA HIS A 147 -2.58 -2.88 -19.88
C HIS A 147 -1.84 -4.21 -20.05
N GLN A 148 -2.34 -5.31 -19.47
CA GLN A 148 -1.73 -6.65 -19.52
C GLN A 148 -0.23 -6.64 -19.20
N THR A 149 0.16 -5.81 -18.25
CA THR A 149 1.54 -5.50 -17.88
C THR A 149 1.81 -6.02 -16.46
N PRO A 150 3.05 -6.43 -16.13
CA PRO A 150 3.44 -6.72 -14.75
C PRO A 150 3.04 -5.59 -13.79
N PHE A 151 2.59 -5.94 -12.59
CA PHE A 151 2.22 -4.97 -11.58
C PHE A 151 2.85 -5.28 -10.22
N ILE A 152 3.19 -4.21 -9.52
CA ILE A 152 3.80 -4.18 -8.20
C ILE A 152 2.80 -3.56 -7.24
N VAL A 153 2.57 -4.24 -6.12
CA VAL A 153 1.64 -3.80 -5.08
C VAL A 153 2.43 -3.24 -3.91
N ILE A 154 2.02 -2.08 -3.42
CA ILE A 154 2.53 -1.48 -2.18
C ILE A 154 1.45 -1.58 -1.10
N HIS A 155 1.78 -2.26 0.00
CA HIS A 155 1.02 -2.27 1.24
C HIS A 155 1.63 -1.27 2.22
N THR A 156 0.84 -0.28 2.63
CA THR A 156 1.25 0.79 3.56
C THR A 156 1.29 0.36 5.03
N ASN A 157 0.99 -0.91 5.30
CA ASN A 157 1.11 -1.56 6.60
C ASN A 157 1.74 -2.96 6.45
N ALA A 158 1.88 -3.65 7.59
CA ALA A 158 2.13 -5.08 7.59
C ALA A 158 0.96 -5.82 6.91
N LEU A 159 1.29 -6.82 6.08
CA LEU A 159 0.29 -7.68 5.45
C LEU A 159 -0.76 -8.17 6.47
N MET A 160 -2.01 -7.87 6.17
CA MET A 160 -3.17 -8.25 6.96
C MET A 160 -3.44 -9.76 6.84
N ALA A 161 -4.10 -10.35 7.85
CA ALA A 161 -4.30 -11.80 7.91
C ALA A 161 -5.02 -12.35 6.67
N TRP A 162 -6.04 -11.63 6.16
CA TRP A 162 -6.80 -12.00 4.97
C TRP A 162 -6.02 -11.83 3.65
N ALA A 163 -4.89 -11.13 3.67
CA ALA A 163 -4.03 -10.93 2.50
C ALA A 163 -3.06 -12.09 2.26
N ALA A 164 -2.86 -12.96 3.27
CA ALA A 164 -1.92 -14.07 3.19
C ALA A 164 -2.17 -15.04 2.01
N PRO A 165 -3.43 -15.42 1.69
CA PRO A 165 -3.74 -16.26 0.52
C PRO A 165 -3.43 -15.60 -0.83
N TRP A 166 -3.31 -14.28 -0.91
CA TRP A 166 -3.00 -13.59 -2.17
C TRP A 166 -1.52 -13.65 -2.50
N VAL A 167 -0.69 -13.76 -1.48
CA VAL A 167 0.77 -13.66 -1.62
C VAL A 167 1.43 -15.02 -1.42
N ASP A 168 0.65 -16.10 -1.30
CA ASP A 168 1.07 -17.46 -0.97
C ASP A 168 1.93 -17.54 0.31
N VAL A 169 1.63 -16.67 1.28
CA VAL A 169 2.31 -16.67 2.57
C VAL A 169 1.53 -17.55 3.54
N PRO A 170 2.18 -18.52 4.21
CA PRO A 170 1.51 -19.29 5.24
C PRO A 170 1.11 -18.39 6.42
N TYR A 171 -0.14 -18.49 6.86
CA TYR A 171 -0.63 -17.79 8.05
C TYR A 171 -1.15 -18.82 9.05
N ASN A 172 -0.69 -18.75 10.30
CA ASN A 172 -1.15 -19.66 11.35
C ASN A 172 -1.56 -18.88 12.62
N PRO A 173 -2.86 -18.82 12.95
CA PRO A 173 -3.33 -18.05 14.10
C PRO A 173 -2.86 -18.60 15.46
N ALA A 174 -2.27 -19.80 15.52
CA ALA A 174 -1.73 -20.36 16.76
C ALA A 174 -0.42 -19.69 17.23
N TYR A 175 0.27 -18.96 16.35
CA TYR A 175 1.48 -18.20 16.69
C TYR A 175 1.56 -16.83 16.01
N MET A 176 0.71 -16.54 15.02
CA MET A 176 0.57 -15.23 14.38
C MET A 176 -0.79 -14.61 14.74
N PRO A 177 -0.86 -13.79 15.81
CA PRO A 177 -2.10 -13.10 16.14
C PRO A 177 -2.49 -12.13 15.02
N VAL A 178 -3.80 -12.03 14.74
CA VAL A 178 -4.33 -10.99 13.84
C VAL A 178 -3.95 -9.62 14.38
N LEU A 179 -3.61 -8.65 13.51
CA LEU A 179 -3.09 -7.31 13.88
C LEU A 179 -3.97 -6.54 14.89
N PHE A 180 -5.26 -6.88 15.02
CA PHE A 180 -6.18 -6.30 16.00
C PHE A 180 -6.12 -6.93 17.40
N LEU A 181 -5.25 -7.92 17.60
CA LEU A 181 -5.05 -8.60 18.87
C LEU A 181 -3.68 -8.22 19.43
N ASP A 182 -3.69 -7.50 20.55
CA ASP A 182 -2.47 -7.21 21.32
C ASP A 182 -2.04 -8.45 22.13
N PHE A 183 -1.62 -9.49 21.40
CA PHE A 183 -1.18 -10.75 21.98
C PHE A 183 0.34 -10.85 21.96
N PRO A 184 0.94 -11.37 23.05
CA PRO A 184 2.38 -11.59 23.09
C PRO A 184 2.78 -12.72 22.13
N LEU A 185 4.06 -12.73 21.75
CA LEU A 185 4.66 -13.79 20.92
C LEU A 185 4.35 -15.21 21.42
N ARG A 186 4.30 -15.40 22.74
CA ARG A 186 3.95 -16.68 23.37
C ARG A 186 2.50 -16.64 23.88
N MET A 187 1.61 -17.25 23.11
CA MET A 187 0.19 -17.39 23.45
C MET A 187 -0.10 -18.70 24.18
N ASN A 188 -0.95 -18.64 25.21
CA ASN A 188 -1.57 -19.82 25.83
C ASN A 188 -2.73 -20.34 24.96
N PHE A 189 -3.33 -21.49 25.33
CA PHE A 189 -4.40 -22.11 24.56
C PHE A 189 -5.56 -21.15 24.23
N TRP A 190 -6.05 -20.40 25.23
CA TRP A 190 -7.18 -19.49 25.07
C TRP A 190 -6.89 -18.33 24.11
N LYS A 191 -5.69 -17.75 24.19
CA LYS A 191 -5.26 -16.71 23.24
C LYS A 191 -5.14 -17.25 21.82
N ARG A 192 -4.68 -18.49 21.64
CA ARG A 192 -4.64 -19.14 20.32
C ARG A 192 -6.03 -19.41 19.77
N LEU A 193 -6.96 -19.84 20.62
CA LEU A 193 -8.36 -20.05 20.24
C LEU A 193 -9.02 -18.74 19.82
N ASP A 194 -8.83 -17.67 20.60
CA ASP A 194 -9.34 -16.34 20.28
C ASP A 194 -8.74 -15.80 18.98
N SER A 195 -7.43 -15.96 18.78
CA SER A 195 -6.75 -15.64 17.52
C SER A 195 -7.31 -16.42 16.33
N LEU A 196 -7.65 -17.70 16.49
CA LEU A 196 -8.28 -18.51 15.46
C LEU A 196 -9.69 -17.99 15.11
N VAL A 197 -10.53 -17.72 16.12
CA VAL A 197 -11.88 -17.17 15.93
C VAL A 197 -11.80 -15.84 15.17
N MET A 198 -10.89 -14.98 15.58
CA MET A 198 -10.65 -13.69 14.94
C MET A 198 -10.11 -13.83 13.51
N TRP A 199 -9.21 -14.78 13.27
CA TRP A 199 -8.72 -15.08 11.93
C TRP A 199 -9.86 -15.53 11.00
N ILE A 200 -10.74 -16.43 11.46
CA ILE A 200 -11.92 -16.84 10.70
C ILE A 200 -12.82 -15.63 10.41
N TYR A 201 -13.13 -14.83 11.43
CA TYR A 201 -13.97 -13.65 11.29
C TYR A 201 -13.46 -12.67 10.24
N VAL A 202 -12.18 -12.28 10.28
CA VAL A 202 -11.63 -11.30 9.33
C VAL A 202 -11.57 -11.84 7.90
N HIS A 203 -11.36 -13.14 7.72
CA HIS A 203 -11.43 -13.77 6.39
C HIS A 203 -12.86 -13.78 5.86
N VAL A 204 -13.83 -14.24 6.66
CA VAL A 204 -15.24 -14.25 6.28
C VAL A 204 -15.72 -12.84 5.93
N HIS A 205 -15.38 -11.84 6.77
CA HIS A 205 -15.70 -10.46 6.50
C HIS A 205 -15.07 -9.97 5.20
N TYR A 206 -13.78 -10.21 4.98
CA TYR A 206 -13.11 -9.80 3.74
C TYR A 206 -13.80 -10.40 2.50
N TYR A 207 -14.01 -11.72 2.47
CA TYR A 207 -14.54 -12.38 1.28
C TYR A 207 -16.02 -12.06 1.02
N LEU A 208 -16.85 -12.03 2.06
CA LEU A 208 -18.29 -11.82 1.90
C LEU A 208 -18.69 -10.34 1.75
N VAL A 209 -17.86 -9.41 2.23
CA VAL A 209 -18.15 -7.98 2.20
C VAL A 209 -17.25 -7.28 1.18
N ILE A 210 -15.94 -7.23 1.43
CA ILE A 210 -15.01 -6.43 0.62
C ILE A 210 -14.86 -7.00 -0.79
N ALA A 211 -14.45 -8.26 -0.91
CA ALA A 211 -14.18 -8.87 -2.21
C ALA A 211 -15.45 -8.99 -3.07
N ALA A 212 -16.55 -9.43 -2.46
CA ALA A 212 -17.85 -9.50 -3.15
C ALA A 212 -18.30 -8.14 -3.70
N GLN A 213 -17.97 -7.06 -2.98
CA GLN A 213 -18.34 -5.72 -3.39
C GLN A 213 -17.41 -5.16 -4.48
N ASP A 214 -16.10 -5.40 -4.38
CA ASP A 214 -15.14 -5.12 -5.46
C ASP A 214 -15.60 -5.78 -6.78
N ASP A 215 -15.99 -7.06 -6.73
CA ASP A 215 -16.45 -7.79 -7.91
C ASP A 215 -17.78 -7.24 -8.46
N SER A 216 -18.68 -6.82 -7.57
CA SER A 216 -19.96 -6.18 -7.94
C SER A 216 -19.75 -4.86 -8.70
N PHE A 217 -18.81 -4.02 -8.24
CA PHE A 217 -18.46 -2.77 -8.93
C PHE A 217 -17.94 -3.00 -10.35
N LEU A 218 -17.16 -4.07 -10.54
CA LEU A 218 -16.55 -4.41 -11.83
C LEU A 218 -17.53 -5.03 -12.84
N LYS A 219 -18.74 -5.41 -12.39
CA LYS A 219 -19.75 -6.11 -13.21
C LYS A 219 -19.14 -7.25 -14.03
N ASN A 220 -18.18 -7.98 -13.44
CA ASN A 220 -17.18 -8.71 -14.20
C ASN A 220 -17.79 -9.79 -15.12
N PRO A 221 -17.80 -9.59 -16.45
CA PRO A 221 -18.37 -10.56 -17.38
C PRO A 221 -17.47 -11.79 -17.59
N LYS A 222 -16.18 -11.71 -17.22
CA LYS A 222 -15.19 -12.81 -17.34
C LYS A 222 -15.05 -13.63 -16.06
N GLY A 223 -15.64 -13.17 -14.95
CA GLY A 223 -15.58 -13.85 -13.65
C GLY A 223 -14.21 -13.82 -12.97
N ILE A 224 -13.30 -12.91 -13.37
CA ILE A 224 -12.01 -12.75 -12.66
C ILE A 224 -12.26 -12.09 -11.31
N ILE A 225 -12.02 -12.85 -10.26
CA ILE A 225 -12.25 -12.40 -8.91
C ILE A 225 -11.13 -11.43 -8.53
N SER A 226 -11.47 -10.20 -8.13
CA SER A 226 -10.53 -9.09 -7.89
C SER A 226 -9.37 -9.46 -6.94
N HIS A 227 -9.64 -10.27 -5.92
CA HIS A 227 -8.63 -10.73 -4.99
C HIS A 227 -7.73 -11.86 -5.52
N GLU A 228 -8.19 -12.69 -6.46
CA GLU A 228 -7.35 -13.72 -7.09
C GLU A 228 -6.28 -13.07 -7.97
N LEU A 229 -6.60 -11.94 -8.59
CA LEU A 229 -5.65 -11.19 -9.39
C LEU A 229 -4.41 -10.81 -8.60
N MET A 230 -4.53 -10.54 -7.30
CA MET A 230 -3.42 -10.20 -6.42
C MET A 230 -2.36 -11.32 -6.36
N GLN A 231 -2.74 -12.58 -6.64
CA GLN A 231 -1.79 -13.69 -6.78
C GLN A 231 -0.88 -13.56 -8.01
N ASN A 232 -1.24 -12.73 -8.98
CA ASN A 232 -0.41 -12.44 -10.16
C ASN A 232 0.49 -11.20 -9.98
N ALA A 233 0.49 -10.57 -8.79
CA ALA A 233 1.41 -9.50 -8.50
C ALA A 233 2.85 -9.99 -8.63
N SER A 234 3.66 -9.24 -9.39
CA SER A 234 5.07 -9.59 -9.65
C SER A 234 5.95 -9.33 -8.43
N LEU A 235 5.58 -8.33 -7.62
CA LEU A 235 6.26 -7.96 -6.38
C LEU A 235 5.25 -7.30 -5.44
N ILE A 236 5.38 -7.58 -4.14
CA ILE A 236 4.63 -6.94 -3.06
C ILE A 236 5.62 -6.27 -2.11
N LEU A 237 5.50 -4.95 -1.97
CA LEU A 237 6.27 -4.15 -1.04
C LEU A 237 5.41 -3.88 0.20
N THR A 238 5.82 -4.33 1.38
CA THR A 238 5.06 -4.11 2.62
C THR A 238 5.82 -3.19 3.57
N ASN A 239 5.13 -2.17 4.10
CA ASN A 239 5.65 -1.28 5.13
C ASN A 239 5.66 -2.00 6.50
N SER A 240 6.57 -2.96 6.62
CA SER A 240 6.84 -3.74 7.82
C SER A 240 8.31 -4.19 7.81
N HIS A 241 8.79 -4.63 8.97
CA HIS A 241 10.15 -5.13 9.14
C HIS A 241 10.19 -6.13 10.29
N PHE A 242 10.91 -7.24 10.09
CA PHE A 242 11.04 -8.33 11.06
C PHE A 242 11.56 -7.93 12.45
N THR A 243 12.22 -6.77 12.60
CA THR A 243 12.66 -6.28 13.93
C THR A 243 11.54 -5.66 14.75
N TYR A 244 10.47 -5.20 14.11
CA TYR A 244 9.33 -4.54 14.77
C TYR A 244 8.11 -5.46 14.88
N HIS A 245 7.95 -6.39 13.93
CA HIS A 245 6.80 -7.29 13.89
C HIS A 245 7.14 -8.70 14.40
N ILE A 246 6.08 -9.43 14.76
CA ILE A 246 6.17 -10.85 15.09
C ILE A 246 6.78 -11.62 13.92
N PRO A 247 7.71 -12.56 14.16
CA PRO A 247 8.28 -13.39 13.11
C PRO A 247 7.18 -14.09 12.31
N ARG A 248 7.22 -13.91 10.98
CA ARG A 248 6.28 -14.50 10.04
C ARG A 248 7.01 -14.99 8.79
N PRO A 249 6.54 -16.06 8.15
CA PRO A 249 7.08 -16.48 6.88
C PRO A 249 6.81 -15.42 5.82
N LEU A 250 7.74 -15.27 4.87
CA LEU A 250 7.60 -14.44 3.68
C LEU A 250 8.03 -15.26 2.47
N VAL A 251 7.46 -14.94 1.32
CA VAL A 251 7.90 -15.47 0.03
C VAL A 251 8.86 -14.47 -0.64
N PRO A 252 9.74 -14.90 -1.57
CA PRO A 252 10.72 -14.01 -2.21
C PRO A 252 10.11 -12.77 -2.90
N ARG A 253 8.86 -12.87 -3.36
CA ARG A 253 8.12 -11.77 -3.99
C ARG A 253 7.51 -10.77 -3.00
N THR A 254 7.64 -11.00 -1.70
CA THR A 254 7.15 -10.10 -0.65
C THR A 254 8.34 -9.49 0.06
N VAL A 255 8.59 -8.20 -0.16
CA VAL A 255 9.75 -7.48 0.36
C VAL A 255 9.31 -6.48 1.43
N GLU A 256 9.95 -6.58 2.58
CA GLU A 256 9.78 -5.66 3.69
C GLU A 256 10.55 -4.35 3.43
N VAL A 257 9.83 -3.24 3.39
CA VAL A 257 10.36 -1.91 3.06
C VAL A 257 9.95 -0.85 4.08
N ALA A 258 9.87 -1.23 5.37
CA ALA A 258 9.56 -0.26 6.41
C ALA A 258 10.53 0.93 6.41
N GLY A 259 9.98 2.12 6.63
CA GLY A 259 10.79 3.32 6.79
C GLY A 259 11.36 3.90 5.50
N MET A 260 10.89 3.49 4.31
CA MET A 260 11.22 4.18 3.05
C MET A 260 10.95 5.69 3.08
N HIS A 261 10.02 6.11 3.93
CA HIS A 261 9.64 7.51 4.13
C HIS A 261 10.47 8.26 5.17
N ILE A 262 11.40 7.58 5.85
CA ILE A 262 12.26 8.19 6.85
C ILE A 262 13.43 8.84 6.12
N GLU A 263 13.41 10.16 6.06
CA GLU A 263 14.52 10.95 5.53
C GLU A 263 15.71 10.97 6.50
N ALA A 264 16.88 11.39 6.00
CA ALA A 264 18.04 11.64 6.83
C ALA A 264 17.69 12.66 7.94
N CYS A 265 18.24 12.43 9.15
CA CYS A 265 18.00 13.29 10.30
C CYS A 265 18.33 14.75 9.96
N GLN A 266 17.30 15.59 9.98
CA GLN A 266 17.47 17.04 9.83
C GLN A 266 17.95 17.63 11.16
N GLN A 267 18.74 18.70 11.09
CA GLN A 267 19.13 19.41 12.32
C GLN A 267 17.90 20.04 12.97
N LEU A 268 17.76 19.83 14.28
CA LEU A 268 16.71 20.47 15.05
C LEU A 268 16.90 21.99 15.06
N PRO A 269 15.82 22.79 15.11
CA PRO A 269 15.93 24.21 15.35
C PRO A 269 16.77 24.48 16.60
N LYS A 270 17.70 25.45 16.52
CA LYS A 270 18.69 25.71 17.59
C LYS A 270 18.09 25.84 19.00
N HIS A 271 16.89 26.40 19.11
CA HIS A 271 16.21 26.57 20.40
C HIS A 271 15.70 25.24 20.98
N ILE A 272 15.22 24.32 20.13
CA ILE A 272 14.79 22.98 20.54
C ILE A 272 15.99 22.13 20.90
N ASP A 273 17.04 22.15 20.07
CA ASP A 273 18.28 21.43 20.34
C ASP A 273 18.89 21.87 21.67
N LYS A 274 19.00 23.18 21.89
CA LYS A 274 19.46 23.75 23.17
C LYS A 274 18.56 23.29 24.34
N TRP A 275 17.24 23.39 24.21
CA TRP A 275 16.30 23.01 25.26
C TRP A 275 16.39 21.51 25.62
N ILE A 276 16.54 20.64 24.63
CA ILE A 276 16.74 19.20 24.84
C ILE A 276 18.09 18.94 25.53
N ASN A 277 19.17 19.52 25.02
CA ASN A 277 20.53 19.29 25.52
C ASN A 277 20.77 19.89 26.93
N GLU A 278 20.08 20.97 27.29
CA GLU A 278 20.16 21.59 28.62
C GLU A 278 19.19 20.96 29.65
N SER A 279 18.33 20.03 29.24
CA SER A 279 17.39 19.39 30.15
C SER A 279 18.10 18.43 31.12
N LYS A 280 18.00 18.71 32.43
CA LYS A 280 18.55 17.86 33.50
C LYS A 280 17.89 16.49 33.61
N HIS A 281 16.64 16.37 33.17
CA HIS A 281 15.82 15.17 33.36
C HIS A 281 15.38 14.52 32.05
N GLY A 282 15.94 14.98 30.91
CA GLY A 282 15.51 14.56 29.59
C GLY A 282 14.21 15.25 29.13
N VAL A 283 13.66 14.79 28.01
CA VAL A 283 12.49 15.38 27.38
C VAL A 283 11.52 14.27 27.00
N ILE A 284 10.22 14.53 27.18
CA ILE A 284 9.15 13.69 26.65
C ILE A 284 8.70 14.33 25.34
N TYR A 285 8.93 13.63 24.23
CA TYR A 285 8.33 13.99 22.95
C TYR A 285 6.94 13.35 22.86
N PHE A 286 5.93 14.18 22.58
CA PHE A 286 4.56 13.76 22.41
C PHE A 286 4.03 14.34 21.10
N SER A 287 3.46 13.47 20.25
CA SER A 287 2.83 13.83 18.99
C SER A 287 1.63 12.93 18.76
N LEU A 288 0.54 13.52 18.26
CA LEU A 288 -0.70 12.83 17.92
C LEU A 288 -0.82 12.57 16.40
N GLY A 289 0.29 12.73 15.67
CA GLY A 289 0.33 12.67 14.21
C GLY A 289 0.39 14.04 13.56
#